data_AF-Q7Z265-F1
#
_entry.id   AF-Q7Z265-F1
#
_cell.length_a   1.000
_cell.length_b   1.000
_cell.length_c   1.000
_cell.angle_alpha   90.00
_cell.angle_beta   90.00
_cell.angle_gamma   90.00
#
_symmetry.space_group_name_H-M   'P 1'
#
loop_
_entity.id
_entity.type
_entity.pdbx_description
1 polymer ?
#
loop_
_entity_poly.entity_id
_entity_poly.type
_entity_poly.pdbx_seq_one_letter_code
_entity_poly.pdbx_strand_id
1 'polypeptide(L)'
;AGANHLKRSSEEFACSTNDQTTYYELYKKLFDATNSDYQFPLTSGQCGFPRRLLLPLGIKGGLTYQFFFAVYPYHAPEVTQFSTYDPAVSCGVGSGSRYVDALPLGYPLERPVLHDYYFNVGNFKFYDVTVYHKEDTTNVV
;
A
#
# COMPACT_ATOMS: atom_id res chain seq x y z
N ALA A 1 -12.67 -17.61 21.94
CA ALA A 1 -12.89 -16.22 21.46
C ALA A 1 -12.69 -15.26 22.63
N GLY A 2 -12.23 -14.03 22.38
CA GLY A 2 -11.88 -13.06 23.42
C GLY A 2 -11.31 -11.77 22.83
N ALA A 3 -10.70 -10.92 23.68
CA ALA A 3 -10.06 -9.70 23.23
C ALA A 3 -8.75 -10.00 22.46
N ASN A 4 -8.64 -9.47 21.24
CA ASN A 4 -7.46 -9.62 20.40
C ASN A 4 -6.87 -8.24 20.10
N HIS A 5 -5.54 -8.17 20.01
CA HIS A 5 -4.81 -6.94 19.69
C HIS A 5 -4.06 -7.14 18.37
N LEU A 6 -4.53 -6.46 17.32
CA LEU A 6 -3.91 -6.49 16.00
C LEU A 6 -2.85 -5.40 15.93
N LYS A 7 -1.64 -5.77 15.48
CA LYS A 7 -0.54 -4.84 15.21
C LYS A 7 -0.15 -4.99 13.74
N ARG A 8 0.13 -3.87 13.08
CA ARG A 8 0.58 -3.85 11.69
C ARG A 8 1.58 -2.71 11.51
N SER A 9 2.69 -3.00 10.83
CA SER A 9 3.68 -1.98 10.48
C SER A 9 3.24 -1.22 9.22
N SER A 10 3.62 0.06 9.10
CA SER A 10 3.47 0.81 7.85
C SER A 10 4.28 0.20 6.70
N GLU A 11 5.33 -0.56 7.01
CA GLU A 11 6.17 -1.25 6.03
C GLU A 11 5.49 -2.46 5.40
N GLU A 12 4.46 -3.00 6.05
CA GLU A 12 3.66 -4.15 5.60
C GLU A 12 2.46 -3.71 4.74
N PHE A 13 2.44 -2.46 4.29
CA PHE A 13 1.40 -1.98 3.38
C PHE A 13 1.63 -2.56 1.98
N ALA A 14 0.82 -3.56 1.64
CA ALA A 14 0.92 -4.38 0.44
C ALA A 14 0.96 -3.60 -0.87
N CYS A 15 0.30 -2.44 -0.93
CA CYS A 15 0.26 -1.62 -2.13
C CYS A 15 1.40 -0.58 -2.19
N SER A 16 2.36 -0.59 -1.25
CA SER A 16 3.52 0.30 -1.29
C SER A 16 4.76 -0.38 -1.86
N THR A 17 5.59 0.40 -2.56
CA THR A 17 6.90 -0.04 -3.03
C THR A 17 8.00 0.91 -2.60
N ASN A 18 9.21 0.38 -2.51
CA ASN A 18 10.42 1.15 -2.27
C ASN A 18 10.83 1.93 -3.52
N ASP A 19 11.77 2.84 -3.32
CA ASP A 19 12.42 3.55 -4.40
C ASP A 19 13.12 2.55 -5.33
N GLN A 20 12.97 2.82 -6.63
CA GLN A 20 13.51 1.95 -7.66
C GLN A 20 15.03 2.07 -7.69
N THR A 21 15.70 0.96 -8.05
CA THR A 21 17.15 0.99 -8.30
C THR A 21 17.44 1.97 -9.41
N THR A 22 18.41 2.86 -9.21
CA THR A 22 18.77 3.84 -10.23
C THR A 22 19.41 3.16 -11.44
N TYR A 23 19.39 3.83 -12.60
CA TYR A 23 20.03 3.29 -13.80
C TYR A 23 21.51 2.96 -13.60
N TYR A 24 22.25 3.81 -12.88
CA TYR A 24 23.67 3.60 -12.58
C TYR A 24 23.91 2.34 -11.74
N GLU A 25 23.14 2.16 -10.68
CA GLU A 25 23.22 0.95 -9.84
C GLU A 25 22.81 -0.30 -10.60
N LEU A 26 21.79 -0.20 -11.46
CA LEU A 26 21.35 -1.30 -12.33
C LEU A 26 22.47 -1.70 -13.31
N TYR A 27 23.10 -0.71 -13.96
CA TYR A 27 24.22 -0.94 -14.87
C TYR A 27 25.39 -1.65 -14.18
N LYS A 28 25.76 -1.19 -12.98
CA LYS A 28 26.82 -1.82 -12.17
C LYS A 28 26.49 -3.28 -11.84
N LYS A 29 25.26 -3.55 -11.37
CA LYS A 29 24.81 -4.92 -11.05
C LYS A 29 24.84 -5.85 -12.27
N LEU A 30 24.47 -5.36 -13.45
CA LEU A 30 24.52 -6.13 -14.70
C LEU A 30 25.96 -6.43 -15.14
N PHE A 31 26.86 -5.45 -15.00
CA PHE A 31 28.26 -5.64 -15.31
C PHE A 31 28.92 -6.66 -14.36
N ASP A 32 28.60 -6.60 -13.07
CA ASP A 32 29.07 -7.57 -12.08
C ASP A 32 28.52 -8.97 -12.37
N ALA A 33 27.24 -9.10 -12.74
CA ALA A 33 26.61 -10.37 -13.13
C ALA A 33 27.27 -11.04 -14.36
N THR A 34 27.79 -10.23 -15.29
CA THR A 34 28.45 -10.74 -16.49
C THR A 34 29.84 -11.31 -16.18
N ASN A 35 30.49 -10.79 -15.13
CA ASN A 35 31.87 -11.11 -14.77
C ASN A 35 32.00 -11.98 -13.51
N SER A 36 30.89 -12.43 -12.93
CA SER A 36 30.87 -13.23 -11.70
C SER A 36 29.68 -14.21 -11.70
N ASP A 37 29.63 -15.09 -10.70
CA ASP A 37 28.49 -16.01 -10.50
C ASP A 37 27.23 -15.31 -9.94
N TYR A 38 27.20 -13.98 -9.92
CA TYR A 38 26.06 -13.21 -9.44
C TYR A 38 24.86 -13.36 -10.37
N GLN A 39 23.81 -14.02 -9.89
CA GLN A 39 22.55 -14.15 -10.59
C GLN A 39 21.71 -12.88 -10.37
N PHE A 40 21.51 -12.09 -11.43
CA PHE A 40 20.66 -10.90 -11.37
C PHE A 40 19.19 -11.33 -11.21
N PRO A 41 18.54 -11.05 -10.06
CA PRO A 41 17.14 -11.39 -9.89
C PRO A 41 16.30 -10.45 -10.74
N LEU A 42 15.54 -11.00 -11.69
CA LEU A 42 14.45 -10.29 -12.35
C LEU A 42 13.35 -10.06 -11.30
N THR A 43 13.40 -8.93 -10.60
CA THR A 43 12.34 -8.56 -9.67
C THR A 43 11.08 -8.23 -10.47
N SER A 44 9.96 -8.84 -10.09
CA SER A 44 8.65 -8.61 -10.70
C SER A 44 8.19 -7.15 -10.56
N GLY A 45 7.33 -6.75 -11.50
CA GLY A 45 6.61 -5.48 -11.68
C GLY A 45 7.01 -4.27 -10.82
N GLN A 46 7.37 -3.17 -11.48
CA GLN A 46 7.59 -1.83 -10.91
C GLN A 46 6.30 -1.18 -10.41
N CYS A 47 5.47 -1.90 -9.67
CA CYS A 47 4.15 -1.47 -9.29
C CYS A 47 3.98 -1.41 -7.79
N GLY A 48 3.38 -0.30 -7.40
CA GLY A 48 3.16 0.05 -6.03
C GLY A 48 3.18 1.56 -5.90
N PHE A 49 2.45 2.03 -4.92
CA PHE A 49 2.48 3.41 -4.52
C PHE A 49 3.82 3.70 -3.81
N PRO A 50 4.52 4.80 -4.11
CA PRO A 50 5.79 5.10 -3.46
C PRO A 50 5.63 5.19 -1.95
N ARG A 51 6.38 4.38 -1.20
CA ARG A 51 6.28 4.30 0.26
C ARG A 51 6.46 5.65 0.94
N ARG A 52 7.38 6.47 0.41
CA ARG A 52 7.66 7.83 0.90
C ARG A 52 6.50 8.83 0.74
N LEU A 53 5.44 8.45 0.03
CA LEU A 53 4.26 9.29 -0.21
C LEU A 53 3.00 8.76 0.49
N LEU A 54 3.10 7.70 1.31
CA LEU A 54 1.95 7.02 1.93
C LEU A 54 1.05 7.93 2.76
N LEU A 55 1.65 8.94 3.39
CA LEU A 55 0.92 9.93 4.14
C LEU A 55 0.73 11.19 3.29
N PRO A 56 -0.43 11.85 3.40
CA PRO A 56 -0.57 13.19 2.84
C PRO A 56 0.43 14.14 3.49
N LEU A 57 0.78 15.23 2.79
CA LEU A 57 1.82 16.15 3.24
C LEU A 57 1.58 16.74 4.63
N GLY A 58 0.32 17.06 4.95
CA GLY A 58 -0.04 17.80 6.15
C GLY A 58 0.36 19.29 6.07
N ILE A 59 0.30 19.98 7.20
CA ILE A 59 0.76 21.38 7.35
C ILE A 59 1.59 21.53 8.63
N LYS A 60 2.32 22.65 8.78
CA LYS A 60 3.14 22.93 9.98
C LYS A 60 2.34 22.89 11.28
N GLY A 61 1.14 23.48 11.25
CA GLY A 61 0.23 23.50 12.41
C GLY A 61 -0.43 22.15 12.71
N GLY A 62 -0.15 21.12 11.92
CA GLY A 62 -0.86 19.85 11.94
C GLY A 62 -2.15 19.93 11.13
N LEU A 63 -2.37 18.93 10.28
CA LEU A 63 -3.64 18.73 9.60
C LEU A 63 -4.28 17.45 10.14
N THR A 64 -5.49 17.58 10.69
CA THR A 64 -6.23 16.44 11.22
C THR A 64 -6.93 15.69 10.10
N TYR A 65 -6.70 14.38 10.08
CA TYR A 65 -7.34 13.42 9.20
C TYR A 65 -8.10 12.40 10.04
N GLN A 66 -9.11 11.79 9.44
CA GLN A 66 -9.82 10.69 10.05
C GLN A 66 -9.21 9.35 9.60
N PHE A 67 -8.63 8.60 10.53
CA PHE A 67 -8.13 7.26 10.29
C PHE A 67 -9.23 6.23 10.56
N PHE A 68 -9.72 5.63 9.47
CA PHE A 68 -10.82 4.67 9.48
C PHE A 68 -10.33 3.22 9.51
N PHE A 69 -10.96 2.42 10.37
CA PHE A 69 -10.79 0.98 10.47
C PHE A 69 -12.14 0.29 10.30
N ALA A 70 -12.20 -0.72 9.43
CA ALA A 70 -13.33 -1.63 9.29
C ALA A 70 -12.85 -3.07 9.44
N VAL A 71 -13.52 -3.83 10.28
CA VAL A 71 -13.27 -5.27 10.46
C VAL A 71 -14.49 -6.03 9.96
N TYR A 72 -14.31 -6.96 9.05
CA TYR A 72 -15.42 -7.74 8.47
C TYR A 72 -14.96 -9.15 8.11
N PRO A 73 -15.88 -10.11 7.92
CA PRO A 73 -15.53 -11.47 7.55
C PRO A 73 -14.70 -11.52 6.27
N TYR A 74 -13.64 -12.32 6.29
CA TYR A 74 -12.83 -12.55 5.08
C TYR A 74 -13.62 -13.36 4.06
N HIS A 75 -13.66 -12.87 2.82
CA HIS A 75 -14.26 -13.57 1.69
C HIS A 75 -13.13 -13.97 0.74
N ALA A 76 -12.88 -15.28 0.62
CA ALA A 76 -11.82 -15.79 -0.23
C ALA A 76 -12.11 -15.43 -1.71
N PRO A 77 -11.15 -14.83 -2.44
CA PRO A 77 -11.26 -14.62 -3.87
C PRO A 77 -11.52 -15.92 -4.64
N GLU A 78 -12.31 -15.84 -5.71
CA GLU A 78 -12.59 -16.99 -6.59
C GLU A 78 -11.35 -17.42 -7.39
N VAL A 79 -10.47 -16.47 -7.70
CA VAL A 79 -9.23 -16.70 -8.43
C VAL A 79 -8.04 -16.57 -7.49
N THR A 80 -7.06 -17.45 -7.63
CA THR A 80 -5.83 -17.38 -6.85
C THR A 80 -5.06 -16.11 -7.19
N GLN A 81 -4.43 -15.51 -6.19
CA GLN A 81 -3.64 -14.29 -6.37
C GLN A 81 -2.52 -14.53 -7.40
N PHE A 82 -2.27 -13.55 -8.27
CA PHE A 82 -1.24 -13.60 -9.32
C PHE A 82 -1.41 -14.70 -10.37
N SER A 83 -2.60 -15.31 -10.50
CA SER A 83 -2.81 -16.43 -11.44
C SER A 83 -3.32 -16.02 -12.82
N THR A 84 -3.94 -14.84 -12.94
CA THR A 84 -4.61 -14.42 -14.17
C THR A 84 -3.81 -13.40 -14.99
N TYR A 85 -2.55 -13.13 -14.62
CA TYR A 85 -1.65 -12.22 -15.33
C TYR A 85 -0.19 -12.59 -15.08
N ASP A 86 0.70 -12.13 -15.97
CA ASP A 86 2.15 -12.23 -15.77
C ASP A 86 2.64 -11.08 -14.87
N PRO A 87 3.12 -11.37 -13.64
CA PRO A 87 3.62 -10.34 -12.71
C PRO A 87 4.93 -9.68 -13.17
N ALA A 88 5.62 -10.23 -14.17
CA ALA A 88 6.78 -9.58 -14.78
C ALA A 88 6.38 -8.43 -15.72
N VAL A 89 5.17 -8.50 -16.29
CA VAL A 89 4.70 -7.58 -17.34
C VAL A 89 3.60 -6.64 -16.85
N SER A 90 2.75 -7.13 -15.94
CA SER A 90 1.58 -6.41 -15.44
C SER A 90 1.48 -6.54 -13.93
N CYS A 91 0.69 -5.67 -13.34
CA CYS A 91 0.49 -5.59 -11.90
C CYS A 91 -0.91 -6.04 -11.50
N GLY A 92 -1.57 -6.75 -12.41
CA GLY A 92 -2.88 -7.36 -12.19
C GLY A 92 -4.03 -6.38 -12.33
N VAL A 93 -3.78 -5.12 -12.66
CA VAL A 93 -4.84 -4.16 -12.94
C VAL A 93 -5.63 -4.66 -14.14
N GLY A 94 -6.93 -4.93 -13.94
CA GLY A 94 -7.81 -5.47 -14.96
C GLY A 94 -7.76 -7.00 -15.16
N SER A 95 -6.89 -7.73 -14.44
CA SER A 95 -6.79 -9.19 -14.59
C SER A 95 -7.89 -9.98 -13.85
N GLY A 96 -8.67 -9.30 -13.01
CA GLY A 96 -9.66 -9.94 -12.13
C GLY A 96 -9.04 -10.64 -10.90
N SER A 97 -7.71 -10.82 -10.85
CA SER A 97 -7.01 -11.29 -9.64
C SER A 97 -7.23 -10.30 -8.50
N ARG A 98 -7.87 -10.74 -7.43
CA ARG A 98 -8.07 -9.93 -6.22
C ARG A 98 -6.95 -10.19 -5.22
N TYR A 99 -6.43 -9.12 -4.63
CA TYR A 99 -5.28 -9.19 -3.72
C TYR A 99 -5.69 -9.44 -2.26
N VAL A 100 -6.80 -8.84 -1.79
CA VAL A 100 -7.14 -8.78 -0.35
C VAL A 100 -8.38 -9.61 -0.01
N ASP A 101 -9.47 -9.46 -0.75
CA ASP A 101 -10.72 -10.21 -0.56
C ASP A 101 -11.54 -10.27 -1.87
N ALA A 102 -12.66 -10.97 -1.84
CA ALA A 102 -13.61 -11.03 -2.97
C ALA A 102 -14.54 -9.80 -3.09
N LEU A 103 -14.43 -8.81 -2.20
CA LEU A 103 -15.32 -7.66 -2.16
C LEU A 103 -14.90 -6.58 -3.18
N PRO A 104 -15.79 -5.61 -3.49
CA PRO A 104 -15.45 -4.50 -4.36
C PRO A 104 -14.23 -3.71 -3.87
N LEU A 105 -13.44 -3.16 -4.80
CA LEU A 105 -12.33 -2.30 -4.45
C LEU A 105 -12.87 -1.05 -3.75
N GLY A 106 -12.36 -0.75 -2.56
CA GLY A 106 -12.83 0.38 -1.75
C GLY A 106 -13.98 0.03 -0.80
N TYR A 107 -14.44 -1.23 -0.75
CA TYR A 107 -15.40 -1.66 0.27
C TYR A 107 -14.94 -1.30 1.69
N PRO A 108 -15.81 -0.75 2.56
CA PRO A 108 -17.25 -0.49 2.39
C PRO A 108 -17.61 0.93 1.91
N LEU A 109 -16.62 1.70 1.44
CA LEU A 109 -16.74 3.11 1.05
C LEU A 109 -16.95 3.31 -0.46
N GLU A 110 -17.14 2.23 -1.22
CA GLU A 110 -17.32 2.29 -2.67
C GLU A 110 -18.72 2.78 -3.08
N ARG A 111 -19.68 2.78 -2.15
CA ARG A 111 -21.06 3.17 -2.39
C ARG A 111 -21.37 4.56 -1.80
N PRO A 112 -22.34 5.29 -2.37
CA PRO A 112 -22.83 6.52 -1.78
C PRO A 112 -23.34 6.28 -0.36
N VAL A 113 -22.81 7.07 0.58
CA VAL A 113 -23.30 7.10 1.95
C VAL A 113 -24.50 8.03 1.97
N LEU A 114 -25.67 7.50 2.34
CA LEU A 114 -26.86 8.32 2.49
C LEU A 114 -26.67 9.36 3.61
N HIS A 115 -27.32 10.51 3.46
CA HIS A 115 -27.34 11.51 4.51
C HIS A 115 -27.82 10.88 5.83
N ASP A 116 -27.25 11.32 6.95
CA ASP A 116 -27.51 10.78 8.29
C ASP A 116 -27.08 9.34 8.56
N TYR A 117 -26.29 8.72 7.67
CA TYR A 117 -25.63 7.45 8.00
C TYR A 117 -24.30 7.69 8.73
N TYR A 118 -24.34 7.54 10.07
CA TYR A 118 -23.21 7.84 10.94
C TYR A 118 -22.25 6.67 11.19
N PHE A 119 -22.31 5.60 10.39
CA PHE A 119 -21.46 4.41 10.55
C PHE A 119 -21.42 3.86 11.99
N ASN A 120 -22.52 3.97 12.74
CA ASN A 120 -22.61 3.51 14.11
C ASN A 120 -22.80 1.98 14.17
N VAL A 121 -21.73 1.25 13.84
CA VAL A 121 -21.67 -0.21 13.82
C VAL A 121 -20.49 -0.69 14.67
N GLY A 122 -20.63 -1.86 15.30
CA GLY A 122 -19.65 -2.34 16.29
C GLY A 122 -18.28 -2.73 15.72
N ASN A 123 -18.17 -2.83 14.39
CA ASN A 123 -16.97 -3.30 13.70
C ASN A 123 -16.23 -2.20 12.92
N PHE A 124 -16.72 -0.96 12.97
CA PHE A 124 -16.09 0.22 12.38
C PHE A 124 -15.57 1.15 13.47
N LYS A 125 -14.44 1.80 13.20
CA LYS A 125 -13.86 2.77 14.13
C LYS A 125 -13.15 3.88 13.38
N PHE A 126 -13.35 5.10 13.84
CA PHE A 126 -12.67 6.28 13.34
C PHE A 126 -11.81 6.86 14.47
N TYR A 127 -10.58 7.24 14.13
CA TYR A 127 -9.67 7.95 15.02
C TYR A 127 -9.20 9.23 14.35
N ASP A 128 -9.25 10.34 15.07
CA ASP A 128 -8.65 11.57 14.59
C ASP A 128 -7.14 11.51 14.78
N VAL A 129 -6.40 11.61 13.68
CA VAL A 129 -4.94 11.60 13.66
C VAL A 129 -4.45 12.88 13.03
N THR A 130 -3.35 13.44 13.54
CA THR A 130 -2.80 14.70 13.03
C THR A 130 -1.48 14.45 12.33
N VAL A 131 -1.38 14.89 11.07
CA VAL A 131 -0.16 14.81 10.28
C VAL A 131 0.50 16.17 10.24
N TYR A 132 1.78 16.21 10.64
CA TYR A 132 2.57 17.44 10.70
C TYR A 132 3.59 17.44 9.57
N HIS A 133 3.61 18.51 8.78
CA HIS A 133 4.68 18.74 7.83
C HIS A 133 5.85 19.44 8.54
N LYS A 134 7.02 18.81 8.54
CA LYS A 134 8.27 19.42 9.00
C LYS A 134 9.01 19.96 7.79
N GLU A 135 9.37 21.24 7.82
CA GLU A 135 10.35 21.78 6.87
C GLU A 135 11.74 21.36 7.30
N ASP A 136 12.52 20.79 6.38
CA ASP A 136 13.95 20.58 6.61
C ASP A 136 14.64 21.95 6.64
N THR A 137 15.11 22.37 7.82
CA THR A 137 15.93 23.58 7.97
C THR A 137 17.37 23.41 7.46
N THR A 138 17.70 22.35 6.72
CA THR A 138 19.07 22.08 6.26
C THR A 138 19.10 21.70 4.79
N ASN A 139 18.97 22.70 3.92
CA ASN A 139 19.67 22.75 2.64
C ASN A 139 20.35 24.13 2.56
N VAL A 140 21.30 24.36 3.46
CA VAL A 140 22.31 25.41 3.25
C VAL A 140 23.51 24.71 2.62
N VAL A 141 23.58 24.87 1.29
CA VAL A 141 24.71 24.77 0.35
C VAL A 141 25.88 23.88 0.76
#